data_AF-A0A1A0JVG1-F1
#
_entry.id   AF-A0A1A0JVG1-F1
#
_cell.length_a   1.000
_cell.length_b   1.000
_cell.length_c   1.000
_cell.angle_alpha   90.00
_cell.angle_beta   90.00
_cell.angle_gamma   90.00
#
_symmetry.space_group_name_H-M   'P 1'
#
loop_
_entity.id
_entity.type
_entity.pdbx_description
1 polymer ?
#
loop_
_entity_poly.entity_id
_entity_poly.type
_entity_poly.pdbx_seq_one_letter_code
_entity_poly.pdbx_strand_id
1 'polypeptide(L)'
;MNAPTASSFRSLYPDVNPTNGLPLTGVERLTLVVACMVLIYGCVNGELLIAGVGLALLLFAVVALSQKTARRIRSEARNRFPAEDWSEYRTASRLNLNLYIPLIWLVIIAMTMAGFWWIPHDYSVLGGALIAAISGVLIWFMPGANPVWNRRLRSEQGVQWAPVNQHSQNPGPDTMH
;
A
#
# COMPACT_ATOMS: atom_id res chain seq x y z
N MET A 1 -12.08 -19.51 -20.91
CA MET A 1 -11.45 -20.85 -20.74
C MET A 1 -10.07 -20.63 -20.10
N ASN A 2 -9.96 -20.61 -18.77
CA ASN A 2 -8.72 -20.25 -18.03
C ASN A 2 -8.24 -21.38 -17.08
N ALA A 3 -8.75 -22.59 -17.24
CA ALA A 3 -8.58 -23.67 -16.26
C ALA A 3 -7.14 -24.19 -16.04
N PRO A 4 -6.26 -24.36 -17.06
CA PRO A 4 -4.97 -25.03 -16.83
C PRO A 4 -3.91 -24.16 -16.12
N THR A 5 -3.99 -22.83 -16.24
CA THR A 5 -3.06 -21.91 -15.56
C THR A 5 -3.42 -21.74 -14.09
N ALA A 6 -4.72 -21.62 -13.77
CA ALA A 6 -5.21 -21.49 -12.41
C ALA A 6 -4.97 -22.76 -11.57
N SER A 7 -5.11 -23.95 -12.18
CA SER A 7 -4.80 -25.22 -11.51
C SER A 7 -3.30 -25.36 -11.24
N SER A 8 -2.46 -24.96 -12.20
CA SER A 8 -0.99 -24.97 -12.07
C SER A 8 -0.52 -23.98 -10.99
N PHE A 9 -1.07 -22.77 -10.97
CA PHE A 9 -0.79 -21.77 -9.95
C PHE A 9 -1.05 -22.31 -8.54
N ARG A 10 -2.22 -22.91 -8.32
CA ARG A 10 -2.62 -23.43 -7.00
C ARG A 10 -1.78 -24.63 -6.54
N SER A 11 -1.21 -25.38 -7.48
CA SER A 11 -0.27 -26.47 -7.18
C SER A 11 1.12 -25.96 -6.80
N LEU A 12 1.61 -24.89 -7.43
CA LEU A 12 2.96 -24.34 -7.19
C LEU A 12 3.01 -23.36 -6.01
N TYR A 13 1.91 -22.66 -5.75
CA TYR A 13 1.80 -21.66 -4.68
C TYR A 13 0.51 -21.84 -3.87
N PRO A 14 0.36 -22.96 -3.13
CA PRO A 14 -0.86 -23.26 -2.39
C PRO A 14 -1.20 -22.20 -1.32
N ASP A 15 -0.18 -21.54 -0.76
CA ASP A 15 -0.33 -20.55 0.31
C ASP A 15 -0.52 -19.10 -0.20
N VAL A 16 -0.42 -18.87 -1.52
CA VAL A 16 -0.51 -17.52 -2.09
C VAL A 16 -1.91 -17.30 -2.66
N ASN A 17 -2.65 -16.36 -2.05
CA ASN A 17 -3.94 -15.94 -2.59
C ASN A 17 -3.79 -14.64 -3.41
N PRO A 18 -3.98 -14.66 -4.75
CA PRO A 18 -3.78 -13.49 -5.61
C PRO A 18 -4.79 -12.37 -5.33
N THR A 19 -6.01 -12.71 -4.90
CA THR A 19 -7.11 -11.77 -4.66
C THR A 19 -6.98 -10.97 -3.36
N ASN A 20 -6.14 -11.41 -2.42
CA ASN A 20 -5.87 -10.70 -1.17
C ASN A 20 -4.47 -10.08 -1.21
N GLY A 21 -4.39 -8.76 -1.06
CA GLY A 21 -3.12 -8.06 -0.91
C GLY A 21 -2.48 -8.36 0.45
N LEU A 22 -1.16 -8.24 0.52
CA LEU A 22 -0.41 -8.27 1.79
C LEU A 22 -0.29 -6.84 2.32
N PRO A 23 -1.17 -6.37 3.21
CA PRO A 23 -1.05 -5.03 3.77
C PRO A 23 0.24 -4.90 4.56
N LEU A 24 0.78 -3.68 4.65
CA LEU A 24 1.82 -3.39 5.63
C LEU A 24 1.25 -3.57 7.03
N THR A 25 2.02 -4.21 7.92
CA THR A 25 1.64 -4.26 9.33
C THR A 25 1.77 -2.87 9.94
N GLY A 26 1.07 -2.62 11.05
CA GLY A 26 1.15 -1.32 11.74
C GLY A 26 2.58 -0.94 12.13
N VAL A 27 3.39 -1.93 12.51
CA VAL A 27 4.81 -1.74 12.88
C VAL A 27 5.65 -1.36 11.67
N GLU A 28 5.49 -2.06 10.55
CA GLU A 28 6.23 -1.76 9.31
C GLU A 28 5.94 -0.35 8.79
N ARG A 29 4.69 0.07 8.90
CA ARG A 29 4.27 1.43 8.54
C ARG A 29 4.86 2.45 9.50
N LEU A 30 4.83 2.18 10.80
CA LEU A 30 5.44 3.05 11.80
C LEU A 30 6.93 3.24 11.54
N THR A 31 7.66 2.16 11.22
CA THR A 31 9.09 2.25 10.91
C THR A 31 9.38 3.14 9.71
N LEU A 32 8.58 3.04 8.64
CA LEU A 32 8.73 3.88 7.46
C LEU A 32 8.40 5.35 7.75
N VAL A 33 7.33 5.58 8.51
CA VAL A 33 6.91 6.94 8.91
C VAL A 33 7.98 7.60 9.75
N VAL A 34 8.49 6.92 10.78
CA VAL A 34 9.55 7.45 11.64
C VAL A 34 10.82 7.75 10.85
N ALA A 35 11.25 6.84 9.97
CA ALA A 35 12.42 7.08 9.13
C ALA A 35 12.25 8.30 8.20
N CYS A 36 11.08 8.45 7.57
CA CYS A 36 10.75 9.63 6.77
C CYS A 36 10.69 10.91 7.61
N MET A 37 10.14 10.86 8.82
CA MET A 37 10.09 12.04 9.71
C MET A 37 11.49 12.53 10.08
N VAL A 38 12.42 11.62 10.40
CA VAL A 38 13.82 11.96 10.68
C VAL A 38 14.48 12.58 9.45
N LEU A 39 14.26 12.01 8.26
CA LEU A 39 14.77 12.54 7.00
C LEU A 39 14.26 13.97 6.75
N ILE A 40 12.94 14.17 6.82
CA ILE A 40 12.29 15.46 6.56
C ILE A 40 12.74 16.51 7.58
N TYR A 41 12.83 16.14 8.86
CA TYR A 41 13.36 17.05 9.89
C TYR A 41 14.78 17.52 9.56
N GLY A 42 15.67 16.60 9.15
CA GLY A 42 17.02 16.95 8.72
C GLY A 42 17.02 17.89 7.51
N CYS A 43 16.18 17.62 6.51
CA CYS A 43 16.06 18.45 5.32
C CYS A 43 15.54 19.86 5.63
N VAL A 44 14.52 20.01 6.48
CA VAL A 44 13.97 21.33 6.85
C VAL A 44 15.01 22.17 7.59
N ASN A 45 15.78 21.56 8.48
CA ASN A 45 16.77 22.29 9.29
C ASN A 45 18.13 22.51 8.59
N GLY A 46 18.33 21.94 7.39
CA GLY A 46 19.64 21.96 6.72
C GLY A 46 20.70 21.06 7.38
N GLU A 47 20.29 20.16 8.29
CA GLU A 47 21.17 19.27 9.04
C GLU A 47 21.46 17.99 8.25
N LEU A 48 22.52 18.04 7.44
CA LEU A 48 22.95 16.94 6.55
C LEU A 48 23.19 15.61 7.29
N LEU A 49 23.72 15.66 8.52
CA LEU A 49 23.92 14.45 9.33
C LEU A 49 22.59 13.77 9.68
N ILE A 50 21.61 14.55 10.13
CA ILE A 50 20.28 14.03 10.51
C ILE A 50 19.54 13.55 9.27
N ALA A 51 19.59 14.30 8.17
CA ALA A 51 19.01 13.89 6.89
C ALA A 51 19.65 12.58 6.39
N GLY A 52 20.97 12.45 6.48
CA GLY A 52 21.70 11.25 6.11
C GLY A 52 21.29 10.03 6.94
N VAL A 53 21.15 10.19 8.26
CA VAL A 53 20.64 9.13 9.15
C VAL A 53 19.20 8.74 8.78
N GLY A 54 18.32 9.71 8.55
CA GLY A 54 16.95 9.46 8.12
C GLY A 54 16.88 8.69 6.80
N LEU A 55 17.72 9.06 5.82
CA LEU A 55 17.82 8.36 4.54
C LEU A 55 18.29 6.91 4.71
N ALA A 56 19.34 6.68 5.51
CA ALA A 56 19.86 5.35 5.78
C ALA A 56 18.80 4.46 6.45
N LEU A 57 18.08 4.99 7.45
CA LEU A 57 16.97 4.30 8.11
C LEU A 57 15.84 3.98 7.14
N LEU A 58 15.50 4.92 6.25
CA LEU A 58 14.43 4.72 5.27
C LEU A 58 14.79 3.62 4.28
N LEU A 59 16.01 3.65 3.72
CA LEU A 59 16.50 2.63 2.82
C LEU A 59 16.55 1.26 3.50
N PHE A 60 17.06 1.21 4.73
CA PHE A 60 17.10 -0.02 5.51
C PHE A 60 15.69 -0.59 5.75
N ALA A 61 14.73 0.26 6.14
CA ALA A 61 13.35 -0.16 6.32
C ALA A 61 12.75 -0.71 5.02
N VAL A 62 12.94 -0.02 3.89
CA VAL A 62 12.43 -0.49 2.59
C VAL A 62 13.01 -1.85 2.22
N VAL A 63 14.31 -2.06 2.40
CA VAL A 63 14.97 -3.34 2.12
C VAL A 63 14.49 -4.43 3.08
N ALA A 64 14.50 -4.18 4.39
CA ALA A 64 14.06 -5.16 5.38
C ALA A 64 12.59 -5.61 5.14
N LEU A 65 11.74 -4.67 4.72
CA LEU A 65 10.34 -4.94 4.41
C LEU A 65 10.14 -5.68 3.07
N SER A 66 11.04 -5.50 2.11
CA SER A 66 10.96 -6.20 0.81
C SER A 66 11.45 -7.64 0.90
N GLN A 67 12.38 -7.94 1.83
CA GLN A 67 12.94 -9.28 2.03
C GLN A 67 12.01 -10.25 2.76
N LYS A 68 10.85 -9.81 3.28
CA LYS A 68 9.91 -10.73 3.95
C LYS A 68 9.44 -11.82 3.00
N THR A 69 9.62 -13.08 3.41
CA THR A 69 9.37 -14.29 2.62
C THR A 69 8.01 -14.29 1.91
N ALA A 70 6.94 -13.87 2.60
CA ALA A 70 5.60 -13.79 2.03
C ALA A 70 5.51 -12.82 0.84
N ARG A 71 6.22 -11.68 0.89
CA ARG A 71 6.23 -10.68 -0.20
C ARG A 71 7.12 -11.12 -1.35
N ARG A 72 8.26 -11.73 -1.05
CA ARG A 72 9.17 -12.28 -2.05
C ARG A 72 8.49 -13.37 -2.87
N ILE A 73 7.92 -14.40 -2.22
CA ILE A 73 7.24 -15.51 -2.90
C ILE A 73 6.06 -14.98 -3.74
N ARG A 74 5.30 -14.01 -3.23
CA ARG A 74 4.22 -13.37 -3.98
C ARG A 74 4.71 -12.64 -5.23
N SER A 75 5.83 -11.92 -5.12
CA SER A 75 6.42 -11.22 -6.27
C SER A 75 6.93 -12.20 -7.34
N GLU A 76 7.52 -13.31 -6.93
CA GLU A 76 7.97 -14.40 -7.80
C GLU A 76 6.77 -15.09 -8.47
N ALA A 77 5.71 -15.38 -7.71
CA ALA A 77 4.46 -15.95 -8.22
C ALA A 77 3.78 -15.03 -9.24
N ARG A 78 3.74 -13.72 -8.97
CA ARG A 78 3.18 -12.70 -9.89
C ARG A 78 3.97 -12.60 -11.19
N ASN A 79 5.30 -12.62 -11.12
CA ASN A 79 6.14 -12.55 -12.31
C ASN A 79 5.97 -13.81 -13.20
N ARG A 80 5.69 -14.96 -12.58
CA ARG A 80 5.49 -16.24 -13.29
C ARG A 80 4.07 -16.43 -13.83
N PHE A 81 3.07 -15.84 -13.17
CA PHE A 81 1.65 -15.92 -13.54
C PHE A 81 1.00 -14.53 -13.57
N PRO A 82 1.33 -13.68 -14.56
CA PRO A 82 0.80 -12.32 -14.65
C PRO A 82 -0.69 -12.27 -15.00
N ALA A 83 -1.24 -13.33 -15.58
CA ALA A 83 -2.64 -13.41 -16.02
C ALA A 83 -3.65 -13.68 -14.88
N GLU A 84 -3.17 -13.95 -13.66
CA GLU A 84 -4.04 -14.12 -12.48
C GLU A 84 -4.57 -12.76 -11.98
N ASP A 85 -5.72 -12.77 -11.31
CA ASP A 85 -6.39 -11.56 -10.83
C ASP A 85 -5.77 -11.04 -9.53
N TRP A 86 -4.57 -10.45 -9.67
CA TRP A 86 -3.83 -9.88 -8.57
C TRP A 86 -4.53 -8.64 -8.01
N SER A 87 -4.75 -8.63 -6.70
CA SER A 87 -5.35 -7.51 -5.96
C SER A 87 -4.61 -6.18 -6.18
N GLU A 88 -3.32 -6.24 -6.50
CA GLU A 88 -2.45 -5.09 -6.75
C GLU A 88 -2.84 -4.35 -8.04
N TYR A 89 -3.18 -5.07 -9.11
CA TYR A 89 -3.66 -4.46 -10.35
C TYR A 89 -5.02 -3.79 -10.16
N ARG A 90 -5.93 -4.45 -9.43
CA ARG A 90 -7.26 -3.92 -9.11
C ARG A 90 -7.20 -2.69 -8.21
N THR A 91 -6.34 -2.71 -7.19
CA THR A 91 -6.16 -1.59 -6.26
C THR A 91 -5.46 -0.41 -6.94
N ALA A 92 -4.45 -0.68 -7.78
CA ALA A 92 -3.74 0.35 -8.54
C ALA A 92 -4.66 1.03 -9.58
N SER A 93 -5.47 0.24 -10.29
CA SER A 93 -6.36 0.71 -11.34
C SER A 93 -7.57 1.50 -10.80
N ARG A 94 -8.17 1.06 -9.67
CA ARG A 94 -9.35 1.76 -9.14
C ARG A 94 -9.04 3.06 -8.41
N LEU A 95 -7.89 3.14 -7.75
CA LEU A 95 -7.57 4.29 -6.92
C LEU A 95 -6.69 5.33 -7.61
N ASN A 96 -6.40 5.20 -8.93
CA ASN A 96 -5.35 5.96 -9.61
C ASN A 96 -4.10 6.11 -8.71
N LEU A 97 -3.69 5.00 -8.10
CA LEU A 97 -2.62 4.97 -7.10
C LEU A 97 -1.33 5.57 -7.68
N ASN A 98 -1.15 5.39 -8.99
CA ASN A 98 -0.07 5.93 -9.79
C ASN A 98 -0.03 7.47 -9.84
N LEU A 99 -1.15 8.16 -9.57
CA LEU A 99 -1.23 9.63 -9.52
C LEU A 99 -1.21 10.16 -8.08
N TYR A 100 -1.93 9.52 -7.15
CA TYR A 100 -2.00 10.01 -5.77
C TYR A 100 -0.68 9.85 -5.01
N ILE A 101 0.06 8.75 -5.24
CA ILE A 101 1.37 8.54 -4.62
C ILE A 101 2.35 9.68 -4.95
N PRO A 102 2.62 10.02 -6.24
CA PRO A 102 3.53 11.12 -6.55
C PRO A 102 2.98 12.49 -6.12
N LEU A 103 1.66 12.69 -6.14
CA LEU A 103 1.05 13.94 -5.69
C LEU A 103 1.29 14.21 -4.20
N ILE A 104 1.14 13.20 -3.35
CA ILE A 104 1.44 13.32 -1.91
C ILE A 104 2.93 13.60 -1.68
N TRP A 105 3.82 12.94 -2.43
CA TRP A 105 5.24 13.23 -2.37
C TRP A 105 5.56 14.66 -2.81
N LEU A 106 4.91 15.18 -3.85
CA LEU A 106 5.07 16.58 -4.27
C LEU A 106 4.66 17.55 -3.17
N VAL A 107 3.54 17.29 -2.46
CA VAL A 107 3.12 18.11 -1.32
C VAL A 107 4.16 18.08 -0.20
N ILE A 108 4.71 16.91 0.14
CA ILE A 108 5.74 16.76 1.17
C ILE A 108 7.02 17.52 0.76
N ILE A 109 7.46 17.38 -0.49
CA ILE A 109 8.65 18.07 -1.01
C ILE A 109 8.45 19.59 -0.98
N ALA A 110 7.30 20.08 -1.46
CA ALA A 110 6.98 21.50 -1.44
C ALA A 110 6.96 22.06 -0.02
N MET A 111 6.35 21.34 0.94
CA MET A 111 6.31 21.74 2.34
C MET A 111 7.70 21.72 2.99
N THR A 112 8.51 20.70 2.69
CA THR A 112 9.89 20.58 3.18
C THR A 112 10.76 21.73 2.68
N MET A 113 10.66 22.04 1.38
CA MET A 113 11.40 23.15 0.76
C MET A 113 10.93 24.50 1.29
N ALA A 114 9.62 24.65 1.54
CA ALA A 114 9.09 25.85 2.15
C ALA A 114 9.58 26.02 3.59
N GLY A 115 9.63 24.93 4.37
CA GLY A 115 10.19 24.93 5.71
C GLY A 115 11.65 25.39 5.72
N PHE A 116 12.45 24.84 4.81
CA PHE A 116 13.86 25.19 4.68
C PHE A 116 14.09 26.67 4.33
N TRP A 117 13.24 27.25 3.48
CA TRP A 117 13.45 28.62 2.98
C TRP A 117 12.85 29.71 3.87
N TRP A 118 11.68 29.46 4.48
CA TRP A 118 10.89 30.48 5.18
C TRP A 118 10.96 30.41 6.70
N ILE A 119 11.44 29.32 7.31
CA ILE A 119 11.53 29.23 8.79
C ILE A 119 12.83 29.92 9.25
N PRO A 120 12.74 30.98 10.08
CA PRO A 120 13.93 31.58 10.68
C PRO A 120 14.64 30.59 11.61
N HIS A 121 15.96 30.69 11.72
CA HIS A 121 16.77 29.76 12.52
C HIS A 121 16.31 29.63 13.97
N ASP A 122 15.81 30.70 14.59
CA ASP A 122 15.30 30.70 15.97
C ASP A 122 14.10 29.77 16.18
N TYR A 123 13.34 29.49 15.11
CA TYR A 123 12.15 28.61 15.13
C TYR A 123 12.37 27.31 14.35
N SER A 124 13.59 27.05 13.87
CA SER A 124 13.93 25.90 13.02
C SER A 124 13.56 24.56 13.66
N VAL A 125 13.92 24.37 14.94
CA VAL A 125 13.60 23.16 15.70
C VAL A 125 12.10 22.88 15.75
N LEU A 126 11.30 23.89 16.13
CA LEU A 126 9.85 23.74 16.27
C LEU A 126 9.17 23.58 14.91
N GLY A 127 9.57 24.39 13.92
CA GLY A 127 9.01 24.36 12.57
C GLY A 127 9.36 23.07 11.82
N GLY A 128 10.58 22.59 11.94
CA GLY A 128 11.02 21.30 11.42
C GLY A 128 10.28 20.13 12.06
N ALA A 129 10.06 20.17 13.38
CA ALA A 129 9.27 19.15 14.07
C ALA A 129 7.81 19.13 13.60
N LEU A 130 7.18 20.30 13.40
CA LEU A 130 5.82 20.42 12.90
C LEU A 130 5.68 19.90 11.46
N ILE A 131 6.59 20.29 10.56
CA ILE A 131 6.58 19.83 9.16
C ILE A 131 6.82 18.32 9.09
N ALA A 132 7.74 17.79 9.89
CA ALA A 132 7.97 16.35 10.00
C ALA A 132 6.72 15.63 10.51
N ALA A 133 6.04 16.15 11.55
CA ALA A 133 4.82 15.57 12.09
C ALA A 133 3.68 15.55 11.07
N ILE A 134 3.42 16.67 10.38
CA ILE A 134 2.40 16.76 9.34
C ILE A 134 2.71 15.79 8.19
N SER A 135 3.97 15.74 7.75
CA SER A 135 4.42 14.80 6.73
C SER A 135 4.26 13.34 7.18
N GLY A 136 4.57 13.04 8.43
CA GLY A 136 4.37 11.72 9.02
C GLY A 136 2.90 11.30 9.01
N VAL A 137 1.98 12.22 9.29
CA VAL A 137 0.54 11.98 9.18
C VAL A 137 0.14 11.73 7.72
N LEU A 138 0.64 12.51 6.76
CA LEU A 138 0.38 12.31 5.34
C LEU A 138 0.87 10.93 4.86
N ILE A 139 2.09 10.55 5.22
CA ILE A 139 2.69 9.26 4.88
C ILE A 139 1.94 8.12 5.57
N TRP A 140 1.51 8.33 6.81
CA TRP A 140 0.64 7.39 7.50
C TRP A 140 -0.59 7.18 6.63
N PHE A 141 -1.40 8.20 6.34
CA PHE A 141 -2.67 8.04 5.61
C PHE A 141 -2.54 7.75 4.11
N MET A 142 -1.32 7.65 3.58
CA MET A 142 -1.03 7.43 2.17
C MET A 142 -1.74 6.19 1.60
N PRO A 143 -2.40 6.32 0.44
CA PRO A 143 -3.08 5.21 -0.22
C PRO A 143 -2.03 4.18 -0.68
N GLY A 144 -2.22 2.93 -0.26
CA GLY A 144 -1.25 1.84 -0.45
C GLY A 144 -0.51 1.42 0.82
N ALA A 145 -0.35 2.30 1.82
CA ALA A 145 0.22 1.96 3.13
C ALA A 145 -0.86 1.70 4.20
N ASN A 146 -1.99 2.41 4.15
CA ASN A 146 -3.05 2.30 5.15
C ASN A 146 -4.13 1.26 4.76
N PRO A 147 -4.44 0.26 5.61
CA PRO A 147 -5.49 -0.74 5.35
C PRO A 147 -6.91 -0.16 5.22
N VAL A 148 -7.14 1.10 5.63
CA VAL A 148 -8.45 1.78 5.50
C VAL A 148 -8.86 1.93 4.02
N TRP A 149 -7.89 2.14 3.11
CA TRP A 149 -8.18 2.21 1.68
C TRP A 149 -8.54 0.83 1.10
N ASN A 150 -7.97 -0.24 1.63
CA ASN A 150 -8.31 -1.61 1.22
C ASN A 150 -9.70 -2.05 1.75
N ARG A 151 -10.17 -1.49 2.88
CA ARG A 151 -11.50 -1.79 3.45
C ARG A 151 -12.64 -1.13 2.66
N ARG A 152 -12.48 0.11 2.18
CA ARG A 152 -13.50 0.77 1.34
C ARG A 152 -13.74 0.00 0.03
N LEU A 153 -12.68 -0.56 -0.55
CA LEU A 153 -12.78 -1.43 -1.72
C LEU A 153 -13.53 -2.74 -1.42
N ARG A 154 -13.37 -3.30 -0.20
CA ARG A 154 -14.10 -4.50 0.25
C ARG A 154 -15.58 -4.23 0.52
N SER A 155 -15.96 -3.07 1.07
CA SER A 155 -17.36 -2.72 1.31
C SER A 155 -18.13 -2.45 0.01
N GLU A 156 -17.49 -1.83 -0.99
CA GLU A 156 -18.09 -1.66 -2.32
C GLU A 156 -18.22 -2.99 -3.08
N GLN A 157 -17.25 -3.90 -2.93
CA GLN A 157 -17.38 -5.27 -3.45
C GLN A 157 -18.45 -6.08 -2.69
N GLY A 158 -18.61 -5.85 -1.38
CA GLY A 158 -19.66 -6.37 -0.50
C GLY A 158 -21.07 -6.32 -1.10
N VAL A 159 -21.34 -5.25 -1.85
CA VAL A 159 -22.64 -5.00 -2.47
C VAL A 159 -22.78 -5.68 -3.84
N GLN A 160 -21.66 -5.98 -4.51
CA GLN A 160 -21.66 -6.51 -5.88
C GLN A 160 -21.63 -8.05 -5.97
N TRP A 161 -21.34 -8.77 -4.87
CA TRP A 161 -21.33 -10.24 -4.86
C TRP A 161 -22.54 -10.89 -4.18
N ALA A 162 -23.54 -10.12 -3.71
CA ALA A 162 -24.81 -10.73 -3.30
C ALA A 162 -25.29 -11.61 -4.48
N PRO A 163 -25.37 -12.94 -4.32
CA PRO A 163 -25.74 -13.81 -5.42
C PRO A 163 -27.18 -13.48 -5.81
N VAL A 164 -27.35 -12.73 -6.90
CA VAL A 164 -28.58 -12.77 -7.69
C VAL A 164 -28.64 -14.19 -8.21
N ASN A 165 -29.25 -15.09 -7.43
CA ASN A 165 -29.81 -16.40 -7.84
C ASN A 165 -30.37 -17.12 -6.61
N GLN A 166 -31.46 -16.61 -6.07
CA GLN A 166 -32.43 -17.42 -5.33
C GLN A 166 -33.81 -17.05 -5.84
N HIS A 167 -34.25 -17.65 -6.94
CA HIS A 167 -35.64 -18.08 -7.16
C HIS A 167 -35.65 -19.17 -8.25
N SER A 168 -35.58 -20.41 -7.76
CA SER A 168 -36.31 -21.59 -8.25
C SER A 168 -36.42 -21.84 -9.76
N GLN A 169 -35.51 -22.66 -10.29
CA GLN A 169 -35.89 -23.67 -11.29
C GLN A 169 -35.96 -25.02 -10.59
N ASN A 170 -37.16 -25.58 -10.48
CA ASN A 170 -37.37 -26.99 -10.19
C ASN A 170 -38.58 -27.49 -11.01
N PRO A 171 -38.38 -28.05 -12.21
CA PRO A 171 -39.39 -28.89 -12.82
C PRO A 171 -39.22 -30.31 -12.26
N GLY A 172 -40.09 -30.68 -11.32
CA GLY A 172 -40.20 -32.07 -10.87
C GLY A 172 -40.76 -32.95 -11.99
N PRO A 173 -40.37 -34.24 -12.07
CA PRO A 173 -40.91 -35.16 -13.04
C PRO A 173 -42.25 -35.72 -12.51
N ASP A 174 -43.36 -35.34 -13.14
CA ASP A 174 -44.65 -35.95 -12.85
C ASP A 174 -44.73 -37.35 -13.47
N THR A 175 -44.94 -38.30 -12.56
CA THR A 175 -45.18 -39.71 -12.77
C THR A 175 -46.53 -39.99 -13.44
N MET A 176 -46.56 -41.11 -14.17
CA MET A 176 -47.70 -41.75 -14.82
C MET A 176 -49.00 -41.77 -13.99
N HIS A 177 -50.12 -41.49 -14.65
CA HIS A 177 -51.38 -42.23 -14.54
C HIS A 177 -52.15 -42.15 -15.86
#